data_AF-A0AAN4W2R5-F1
#
_entry.id   AF-A0AAN4W2R5-F1
#
_cell.length_a   1.000
_cell.length_b   1.000
_cell.length_c   1.000
_cell.angle_alpha   90.00
_cell.angle_beta   90.00
_cell.angle_gamma   90.00
#
_symmetry.space_group_name_H-M   'P 1'
#
loop_
_entity.id
_entity.type
_entity.pdbx_description
1 polymer ?
#
loop_
_entity_poly.entity_id
_entity_poly.type
_entity_poly.pdbx_seq_one_letter_code
_entity_poly.pdbx_strand_id
1 'polypeptide(L)' 'MWFEVKFEKCDLVICDEVGDISFDKAGAELLFNHLSLWAGRKPTIITANMDIERWNEIFPALALAPTPN' A
#
# COMPACT_ATOMS: atom_id res chain seq x y z
N MET A 1 -16.03 -3.23 8.04
CA MET A 1 -16.99 -4.29 7.68
C MET A 1 -17.41 -4.33 6.20
N TRP A 2 -18.04 -3.32 5.59
CA TRP A 2 -18.43 -3.41 4.16
C TRP A 2 -17.27 -3.36 3.15
N PHE A 3 -16.19 -2.65 3.47
CA PHE A 3 -15.01 -2.53 2.61
C PHE A 3 -14.18 -3.83 2.56
N GLU A 4 -13.99 -4.48 3.70
CA GLU A 4 -13.19 -5.72 3.81
C GLU A 4 -13.83 -6.89 3.04
N VAL A 5 -15.16 -7.03 3.09
CA VAL A 5 -15.90 -8.12 2.42
C VAL A 5 -15.85 -8.01 0.90
N LYS A 6 -15.69 -6.80 0.35
CA LYS A 6 -15.49 -6.62 -1.10
C LYS A 6 -14.04 -6.88 -1.51
N PHE A 7 -13.08 -6.44 -0.70
CA PHE A 7 -11.66 -6.66 -0.98
C PHE A 7 -11.34 -8.16 -1.05
N GLU A 8 -11.88 -8.98 -0.15
CA GLU A 8 -11.59 -10.42 -0.15
C GLU A 8 -11.98 -11.13 -1.46
N LYS A 9 -12.99 -10.61 -2.18
CA LYS A 9 -13.46 -11.13 -3.47
C LYS A 9 -12.75 -10.54 -4.70
N CYS A 10 -11.96 -9.48 -4.54
CA CYS A 10 -11.25 -8.88 -5.67
C CYS A 10 -10.05 -9.74 -6.06
N ASP A 11 -9.81 -9.94 -7.35
CA ASP A 11 -8.64 -10.67 -7.85
C ASP A 11 -7.46 -9.74 -8.18
N LEU A 12 -7.72 -8.45 -8.31
CA LEU A 12 -6.75 -7.40 -8.65
C LEU A 12 -7.11 -6.12 -7.89
N VAL A 13 -6.09 -5.46 -7.33
CA VAL A 13 -6.21 -4.11 -6.77
C VAL A 13 -5.38 -3.15 -7.62
N ILE A 14 -5.97 -2.02 -7.96
CA ILE A 14 -5.30 -0.92 -8.67
C ILE A 14 -5.37 0.30 -7.76
N CYS A 15 -4.20 0.82 -7.36
CA CYS A 15 -4.07 2.09 -6.66
C CYS A 15 -3.54 3.12 -7.65
N ASP A 16 -4.39 4.09 -8.01
CA ASP A 16 -4.02 5.17 -8.93
C ASP A 16 -3.56 6.42 -8.18
N GLU A 17 -2.68 7.20 -8.80
CA GLU A 17 -2.17 8.49 -8.31
C GLU A 17 -1.60 8.45 -6.87
N VAL A 18 -0.95 7.34 -6.48
CA VAL A 18 -0.36 7.21 -5.15
C VAL A 18 0.71 8.27 -4.94
N GLY A 19 0.49 9.13 -3.94
CA GLY A 19 1.41 10.20 -3.58
C GLY A 19 1.04 11.61 -4.05
N ASP A 20 0.06 11.76 -4.95
CA ASP A 20 -0.53 13.08 -5.25
C ASP A 20 -1.55 13.49 -4.18
N ILE A 21 -2.24 12.53 -3.56
CA ILE A 21 -3.12 12.77 -2.41
C ILE A 21 -2.34 12.56 -1.12
N SER A 22 -2.29 13.59 -0.28
CA SER A 22 -1.71 13.49 1.05
C SER A 22 -2.59 12.59 1.94
N PHE A 23 -2.04 11.47 2.39
CA PHE A 23 -2.66 10.64 3.42
C PHE A 23 -2.35 11.24 4.80
N ASP A 24 -3.33 11.19 5.71
CA ASP A 24 -3.00 11.29 7.11
C ASP A 24 -2.30 9.99 7.57
N LYS A 25 -1.61 10.05 8.71
CA LYS A 25 -0.83 8.91 9.20
C LYS A 25 -1.69 7.64 9.33
N ALA A 26 -2.93 7.79 9.79
CA ALA A 26 -3.86 6.67 9.97
C ALA A 26 -4.27 6.04 8.63
N GLY A 27 -4.54 6.86 7.60
CA GLY A 27 -4.86 6.40 6.25
C GLY A 27 -3.67 5.70 5.59
N ALA A 28 -2.46 6.23 5.76
CA ALA A 28 -1.24 5.61 5.26
C ALA A 28 -0.98 4.23 5.89
N GLU A 29 -1.14 4.11 7.22
CA GLU A 29 -1.01 2.85 7.95
C GLU A 29 -2.06 1.83 7.53
N LEU A 30 -3.31 2.26 7.31
CA LEU A 30 -4.39 1.38 6.86
C LEU A 30 -4.13 0.85 5.45
N LEU A 31 -3.73 1.71 4.51
CA LEU A 31 -3.36 1.31 3.15
C LEU A 31 -2.17 0.35 3.16
N PHE A 32 -1.13 0.65 3.95
CA PHE A 32 0.02 -0.23 4.12
C PHE A 32 -0.37 -1.62 4.64
N ASN A 33 -1.19 -1.68 5.69
CA ASN A 33 -1.66 -2.95 6.25
C ASN A 33 -2.44 -3.75 5.20
N HIS A 34 -3.30 -3.08 4.41
CA HIS A 34 -4.10 -3.75 3.39
C HIS A 34 -3.24 -4.29 2.24
N LEU A 35 -2.31 -3.48 1.73
CA LEU A 35 -1.35 -3.90 0.70
C LEU A 35 -0.46 -5.04 1.20
N SER A 36 -0.03 -4.99 2.46
CA SER A 36 0.79 -6.05 3.08
C SER A 36 0.05 -7.38 3.20
N LEU A 37 -1.26 -7.36 3.46
CA LEU A 37 -2.09 -8.57 3.46
C LEU A 37 -2.23 -9.19 2.06
N TRP A 38 -2.15 -8.37 1.02
CA TRP A 38 -2.26 -8.77 -0.38
C TRP A 38 -0.93 -9.21 -1.00
N ALA A 39 0.18 -8.65 -0.50
CA ALA A 39 1.52 -8.95 -0.96
C ALA A 39 1.77 -10.46 -0.98
N GLY A 40 2.11 -11.00 -2.15
CA GLY A 40 2.36 -12.42 -2.36
C GLY A 40 1.11 -13.32 -2.46
N ARG A 41 -0.11 -12.77 -2.34
CA ARG A 41 -1.37 -13.54 -2.48
C ARG A 41 -2.12 -13.21 -3.77
N LYS A 42 -2.22 -11.92 -4.12
CA LYS A 42 -2.97 -11.42 -5.28
C LYS A 42 -2.21 -10.26 -5.94
N PRO A 43 -2.37 -10.06 -7.25
CA PRO A 43 -1.70 -8.95 -7.95
C PRO A 43 -2.21 -7.60 -7.47
N THR A 44 -1.26 -6.65 -7.36
CA THR A 44 -1.52 -5.24 -7.09
C THR A 44 -0.77 -4.40 -8.12
N ILE A 45 -1.45 -3.45 -8.74
CA ILE A 45 -0.85 -2.45 -9.63
C ILE A 45 -0.92 -1.09 -8.92
N ILE A 46 0.20 -0.37 -8.92
CA ILE A 46 0.29 0.97 -8.36
C ILE A 46 0.83 1.92 -9.43
N THR A 47 0.14 3.04 -9.64
CA THR A 47 0.63 4.17 -10.43
C THR A 47 0.87 5.34 -9.48
N ALA A 48 2.02 5.98 -9.65
CA ALA A 48 2.48 7.08 -8.81
C ALA A 48 3.22 8.09 -9.68
N ASN A 49 3.00 9.38 -9.43
CA ASN A 49 3.71 10.47 -10.09
C ASN A 49 4.94 10.91 -9.27
N MET A 50 5.61 9.95 -8.63
CA MET A 50 6.81 10.20 -7.84
C MET A 50 7.77 9.02 -7.85
N ASP A 51 9.05 9.35 -7.65
CA ASP A 51 10.13 8.39 -7.63
C ASP A 51 10.00 7.43 -6.44
N ILE A 52 10.48 6.19 -6.62
CA ILE A 52 10.36 5.11 -5.62
C ILE A 52 11.05 5.46 -4.31
N GLU A 53 12.12 6.25 -4.36
CA GLU A 53 12.88 6.70 -3.19
C GLU A 53 12.02 7.56 -2.23
N ARG A 54 11.02 8.25 -2.78
CA ARG A 54 10.10 9.11 -2.03
C ARG A 54 8.94 8.35 -1.40
N TRP A 55 8.78 7.05 -1.67
CA TRP A 55 7.70 6.27 -1.08
C TRP A 55 7.79 6.18 0.45
N ASN A 56 8.97 6.35 1.03
CA ASN A 56 9.14 6.44 2.48
C ASN A 56 8.45 7.66 3.10
N GLU A 57 8.17 8.71 2.31
CA GLU A 57 7.38 9.87 2.74
C GLU A 57 5.90 9.48 2.94
N ILE A 58 5.40 8.53 2.15
CA ILE A 58 4.01 8.05 2.18
C ILE A 58 3.86 6.86 3.15
N PHE A 59 4.80 5.93 3.10
CA PHE A 59 4.83 4.70 3.87
C PHE A 59 6.07 4.68 4.76
N PRO A 60 6.09 5.44 5.88
CA PRO A 60 7.25 5.46 6.78
C PRO A 60 7.53 4.10 7.45
N ALA A 61 6.59 3.15 7.38
CA ALA A 61 6.76 1.76 7.81
C ALA A 61 7.36 0.84 6.73
N LEU A 62 7.62 1.34 5.51
CA LEU A 62 8.40 0.65 4.46
C LEU A 62 9.91 0.64 4.78
N ALA A 63 10.29 0.86 6.04
CA ALA A 63 11.56 0.38 6.53
C ALA A 63 11.54 -1.13 6.39
N LEU A 64 12.01 -1.62 5.24
CA LEU A 64 12.57 -2.94 5.05
C LEU A 64 13.35 -3.25 6.33
N ALA A 65 12.77 -4.04 7.22
CA ALA A 65 13.54 -4.60 8.31
C ALA A 65 14.73 -5.24 7.61
N PRO A 66 15.98 -4.79 7.86
CA PRO A 66 17.13 -5.45 7.28
C PRO A 66 16.96 -6.92 7.65
N THR A 67 16.90 -7.80 6.64
CA THR A 67 16.84 -9.23 6.87
C THR A 67 17.96 -9.55 7.85
N PRO A 68 17.65 -10.05 9.07
CA PRO A 68 18.72 -10.49 9.95
C PRO A 68 19.44 -11.61 9.20
N ASN A 69 20.75 -11.48 9.06
CA ASN A 69 21.62 -12.56 8.60
C ASN A 69 21.35 -13.85 9.39
#